data_AF-A0A660Q3M9-F1
#
_entry.id   AF-A0A660Q3M9-F1
#
_cell.length_a   1.000
_cell.length_b   1.000
_cell.length_c   1.000
_cell.angle_alpha   90.00
_cell.angle_beta   90.00
_cell.angle_gamma   90.00
#
_symmetry.space_group_name_H-M   'P 1'
#
loop_
_entity.id
_entity.type
_entity.pdbx_description
1 polymer ?
#
loop_
_entity_poly.entity_id
_entity_poly.type
_entity_poly.pdbx_seq_one_letter_code
_entity_poly.pdbx_strand_id
1 'polypeptide(L)'
;SRTTNLKEVCRRADILIAAIGRAEFIKADMVKEGAVIIDVGINRVEDGTTEKGYRLVGDVDFDGCYPKASYITPVPGGVGPMTITMLLTNTVQSAESRAAKQKK
;
A
#
# COMPACT_ATOMS: atom_id res chain seq x y z
N SER A 1 15.89 -2.32 1.59
CA SER A 1 16.07 -3.23 0.44
C SER A 1 17.56 -3.42 0.16
N ARG A 2 17.98 -4.63 -0.24
CA ARG A 2 19.36 -4.89 -0.72
C ARG A 2 19.44 -4.93 -2.25
N THR A 3 18.34 -4.57 -2.94
CA THR A 3 18.25 -4.56 -4.40
C THR A 3 19.12 -3.45 -4.98
N THR A 4 20.10 -3.83 -5.80
CA THR A 4 20.90 -2.92 -6.62
C THR A 4 20.00 -2.23 -7.65
N ASN A 5 20.21 -0.92 -7.88
CA ASN A 5 19.45 -0.12 -8.85
C ASN A 5 17.93 -0.11 -8.62
N LEU A 6 17.50 -0.07 -7.36
CA LEU A 6 16.08 -0.11 -6.99
C LEU A 6 15.21 0.90 -7.77
N LYS A 7 15.70 2.12 -7.99
CA LYS A 7 14.98 3.15 -8.76
C LYS A 7 14.63 2.68 -10.18
N GLU A 8 15.59 2.08 -10.88
CA GLU A 8 15.38 1.56 -12.25
C GLU A 8 14.47 0.34 -12.26
N VAL A 9 14.51 -0.48 -11.21
CA VAL A 9 13.57 -1.60 -11.07
C VAL A 9 12.14 -1.07 -10.91
N CYS A 10 11.92 -0.08 -10.04
CA CYS A 10 10.62 0.54 -9.83
C CYS A 10 10.08 1.22 -11.09
N ARG A 11 10.93 1.90 -11.88
CA ARG A 11 10.53 2.57 -13.14
C ARG A 11 10.03 1.64 -14.23
N ARG A 12 10.28 0.33 -14.12
CA ARG A 12 9.77 -0.66 -15.07
C ARG A 12 8.41 -1.24 -14.67
N ALA A 13 7.92 -0.92 -13.47
CA ALA A 13 6.71 -1.50 -12.93
C ALA A 13 5.47 -0.79 -13.49
N ASP A 14 4.58 -1.55 -14.15
CA ASP A 14 3.21 -1.10 -14.43
C ASP A 14 2.35 -1.09 -13.16
N ILE A 15 2.65 -2.00 -12.23
CA ILE A 15 2.04 -2.06 -10.89
C ILE A 15 3.17 -2.07 -9.85
N LEU A 16 3.20 -1.06 -8.99
CA LEU A 16 4.17 -0.89 -7.93
C LEU A 16 3.50 -1.10 -6.57
N ILE A 17 3.91 -2.14 -5.84
CA ILE A 17 3.44 -2.42 -4.48
C ILE A 17 4.55 -2.03 -3.49
N ALA A 18 4.32 -0.97 -2.70
CA ALA A 18 5.27 -0.48 -1.71
C ALA A 18 4.92 -1.02 -0.32
N ALA A 19 5.86 -1.76 0.28
CA ALA A 19 5.75 -2.34 1.63
C ALA A 19 7.14 -2.34 2.32
N ILE A 20 7.73 -1.15 2.38
CA ILE A 20 9.10 -0.87 2.83
C ILE A 20 9.13 -0.57 4.34
N GLY A 21 8.06 0.01 4.89
CA GLY A 21 8.01 0.47 6.29
C GLY A 21 8.91 1.69 6.53
N ARG A 22 8.95 2.62 5.57
CA ARG A 22 9.70 3.88 5.65
C ARG A 22 8.89 4.99 5.01
N ALA A 23 8.57 6.02 5.78
CA ALA A 23 7.79 7.16 5.35
C ALA A 23 8.30 7.74 4.03
N GLU A 24 7.40 7.84 3.04
CA GLU A 24 7.60 8.57 1.79
C GLU A 24 8.90 8.20 1.03
N PHE A 25 9.36 6.95 1.16
CA PHE A 25 10.60 6.45 0.55
C PHE A 25 10.53 6.39 -0.98
N ILE A 26 9.41 5.94 -1.54
CA ILE A 26 9.18 5.92 -2.99
C ILE A 26 8.87 7.35 -3.45
N LYS A 27 9.77 7.90 -4.26
CA LYS A 27 9.65 9.24 -4.83
C LYS A 27 9.20 9.21 -6.29
N ALA A 28 8.74 10.35 -6.81
CA ALA A 28 8.23 10.50 -8.17
C ALA A 28 9.22 10.02 -9.26
N ASP A 29 10.52 10.20 -9.02
CA ASP A 29 11.57 9.76 -9.93
C ASP A 29 11.73 8.22 -9.98
N MET A 30 11.10 7.48 -9.07
CA MET A 30 11.13 6.01 -9.04
C MET A 30 9.92 5.38 -9.75
N VAL A 31 8.92 6.19 -10.12
CA VAL A 31 7.62 5.73 -10.63
C VAL A 31 7.56 5.85 -12.15
N LYS A 32 7.03 4.82 -12.81
CA LYS A 32 6.70 4.84 -14.24
C LYS A 32 5.45 5.69 -14.49
N GLU A 33 5.45 6.47 -15.56
CA GLU A 33 4.24 7.19 -15.99
C GLU A 33 3.09 6.21 -16.27
N GLY A 34 1.91 6.50 -15.72
CA GLY A 34 0.72 5.66 -15.82
C GLY A 34 0.71 4.43 -14.92
N ALA A 35 1.68 4.24 -14.01
CA ALA A 35 1.69 3.09 -13.12
C ALA A 35 0.53 3.09 -12.11
N VAL A 36 0.09 1.90 -11.73
CA VAL A 36 -0.78 1.69 -10.56
C VAL A 36 0.09 1.52 -9.32
N ILE A 37 -0.19 2.28 -8.26
CA ILE A 37 0.56 2.25 -7.01
C ILE A 37 -0.32 1.72 -5.88
N ILE A 38 0.17 0.69 -5.20
CA ILE A 38 -0.43 0.14 -3.98
C ILE A 38 0.54 0.40 -2.84
N ASP A 39 0.18 1.33 -1.96
CA ASP A 39 0.93 1.71 -0.77
C ASP A 39 0.39 0.97 0.45
N VAL A 40 1.16 -0.01 0.91
CA VAL A 40 0.88 -0.83 2.09
C VAL A 40 1.45 -0.18 3.36
N GLY A 41 2.37 0.77 3.21
CA GLY A 41 3.08 1.40 4.30
C GLY A 41 2.13 2.13 5.26
N ILE A 42 2.41 2.00 6.55
CA ILE A 42 1.82 2.87 7.58
C ILE A 42 2.97 3.34 8.47
N ASN A 43 3.31 4.61 8.32
CA ASN A 43 4.38 5.28 9.03
C ASN A 43 3.80 6.48 9.80
N ARG A 44 4.32 6.74 10.99
CA ARG A 44 3.96 7.93 11.79
C ARG A 44 5.02 9.00 11.55
N VAL A 45 4.57 10.21 11.21
CA VAL A 45 5.43 11.38 11.08
C VAL A 45 4.93 12.43 12.07
N GLU A 46 5.83 13.00 12.87
CA GLU A 46 5.50 14.05 13.83
C GLU A 46 4.81 15.21 13.13
N ASP A 47 3.71 15.66 13.71
CA ASP A 47 2.89 16.74 13.19
C ASP A 47 2.12 17.41 14.33
N GLY A 48 2.67 18.55 14.78
CA GLY A 48 2.10 19.34 15.87
C GLY A 48 0.77 20.02 15.53
N THR A 49 0.33 19.97 14.27
CA THR A 49 -0.98 20.52 13.86
C THR A 49 -2.13 19.53 14.11
N THR A 50 -1.82 18.26 14.38
CA THR A 50 -2.81 17.21 14.65
C THR A 50 -3.00 16.99 16.15
N GLU A 51 -4.21 16.63 16.58
CA GLU A 51 -4.49 16.32 18.00
C GLU A 51 -3.62 15.18 18.56
N LYS A 52 -3.18 14.25 17.69
CA LYS A 52 -2.37 13.09 18.06
C LYS A 52 -0.86 13.41 18.11
N GLY A 53 -0.44 14.59 17.66
CA GLY A 53 0.98 14.96 17.52
C GLY A 53 1.70 14.25 16.36
N TYR A 54 0.97 13.53 15.51
CA TYR A 54 1.51 12.85 14.33
C TYR A 54 0.43 12.64 13.27
N ARG A 55 0.86 12.63 12.00
CA ARG A 55 0.07 12.18 10.85
C ARG A 55 0.52 10.80 10.40
N LEU A 56 -0.39 10.05 9.77
CA LEU A 56 -0.08 8.78 9.14
C LEU A 56 0.25 9.02 7.67
N VAL A 57 1.35 8.43 7.21
CA VAL A 57 1.79 8.47 5.81
C VAL A 57 2.19 7.08 5.35
N GLY A 58 2.17 6.89 4.04
CA GLY A 58 2.57 5.64 3.42
C GLY A 58 4.08 5.54 3.19
N ASP A 59 4.48 4.50 2.45
CA ASP A 59 5.86 4.37 1.96
C ASP A 59 6.09 5.18 0.67
N VAL A 60 5.03 5.71 0.07
CA VAL A 60 5.04 6.50 -1.15
C VAL A 60 4.81 7.97 -0.80
N ASP A 61 5.61 8.83 -1.43
CA ASP A 61 5.34 10.27 -1.49
C ASP A 61 4.10 10.51 -2.35
N PHE A 62 2.94 10.56 -1.70
CA PHE A 62 1.65 10.58 -2.38
C PHE A 62 1.52 11.80 -3.31
N ASP A 63 1.81 12.99 -2.81
CA ASP A 63 1.67 14.23 -3.57
C ASP A 63 2.63 14.29 -4.76
N GLY A 64 3.86 13.80 -4.59
CA GLY A 64 4.83 13.73 -5.68
C GLY A 64 4.51 12.66 -6.73
N CYS A 65 3.91 11.54 -6.33
CA CYS A 65 3.65 10.41 -7.23
C CYS A 65 2.25 10.44 -7.86
N TYR A 66 1.28 11.08 -7.23
CA TYR A 66 -0.11 11.15 -7.71
C TYR A 66 -0.24 11.65 -9.16
N PRO A 67 0.46 12.71 -9.60
CA PRO A 67 0.33 13.20 -10.97
C PRO A 67 0.83 12.22 -12.04
N LYS A 68 1.70 11.27 -11.67
CA LYS A 68 2.28 10.27 -12.60
C LYS A 68 1.52 8.95 -12.59
N ALA A 69 0.83 8.65 -11.50
CA ALA A 69 0.15 7.37 -11.32
C ALA A 69 -1.21 7.38 -12.05
N SER A 70 -1.59 6.26 -12.65
CA SER A 70 -2.97 6.09 -13.13
C SER A 70 -3.94 5.87 -11.98
N TYR A 71 -3.49 5.15 -10.94
CA TYR A 71 -4.19 4.95 -9.68
C TYR A 71 -3.18 4.87 -8.55
N ILE A 72 -3.53 5.40 -7.37
CA ILE A 72 -2.70 5.33 -6.17
C ILE A 72 -3.59 5.19 -4.93
N THR A 73 -3.23 4.28 -4.03
CA THR A 73 -3.95 4.12 -2.76
C THR A 73 -3.53 5.20 -1.75
N PRO A 74 -4.47 5.89 -1.09
CA PRO A 74 -4.14 6.86 -0.05
C PRO A 74 -3.69 6.17 1.24
N VAL A 75 -2.90 6.86 2.04
CA VAL A 75 -2.58 6.47 3.42
C VAL A 75 -2.85 7.67 4.33
N PRO A 76 -3.74 7.54 5.33
CA PRO A 76 -4.57 6.38 5.66
C PRO A 76 -5.74 6.17 4.68
N GLY A 77 -6.45 5.04 4.80
CA GLY A 77 -7.72 4.80 4.10
C GLY A 77 -7.63 3.91 2.85
N GLY A 78 -6.43 3.56 2.38
CA GLY A 78 -6.22 2.63 1.27
C GLY A 78 -6.16 1.16 1.71
N VAL A 79 -4.94 0.62 1.83
CA VAL A 79 -4.72 -0.82 2.05
C VAL A 79 -5.14 -1.29 3.45
N GLY A 80 -4.98 -0.44 4.48
CA GLY A 80 -5.26 -0.79 5.88
C GLY A 80 -6.65 -1.41 6.13
N PRO A 81 -7.75 -0.73 5.74
CA PRO A 81 -9.11 -1.27 5.87
C PRO A 81 -9.32 -2.63 5.19
N MET A 82 -8.66 -2.86 4.04
CA MET A 82 -8.80 -4.11 3.30
C MET A 82 -8.24 -5.31 4.06
N THR A 83 -7.24 -5.14 4.93
CA THR A 83 -6.69 -6.24 5.73
C THR A 83 -7.74 -6.89 6.63
N ILE A 84 -8.59 -6.09 7.29
CA ILE A 84 -9.66 -6.60 8.14
C ILE A 84 -10.74 -7.29 7.28
N THR A 85 -11.13 -6.67 6.17
CA THR A 85 -12.08 -7.25 5.23
C THR A 85 -11.61 -8.62 4.74
N MET A 86 -10.34 -8.74 4.33
CA MET A 86 -9.79 -10.00 3.82
C MET A 86 -9.70 -11.09 4.89
N LEU A 87 -9.46 -10.75 6.16
CA LEU A 87 -9.56 -11.73 7.25
C LEU A 87 -10.97 -12.32 7.36
N LEU A 88 -12.00 -11.48 7.30
CA LEU A 88 -13.39 -11.91 7.36
C LEU A 88 -13.79 -12.71 6.12
N THR A 89 -13.42 -12.25 4.93
CA THR A 89 -13.64 -12.99 3.67
C THR A 89 -13.02 -14.38 3.73
N ASN A 90 -11.76 -14.49 4.16
CA ASN A 90 -11.09 -15.78 4.29
C ASN A 90 -11.77 -16.70 5.30
N THR A 91 -12.28 -16.13 6.40
CA THR A 91 -13.03 -16.87 7.43
C THR A 91 -14.34 -17.44 6.88
N VAL A 92 -15.12 -16.61 6.17
CA VAL A 92 -16.37 -17.04 5.51
C VAL A 92 -16.09 -18.12 4.48
N GLN A 93 -15.11 -17.90 3.60
CA GLN A 93 -14.74 -18.87 2.56
C GLN A 93 -14.32 -20.23 3.16
N SER A 94 -13.60 -20.21 4.29
CA SER A 94 -13.22 -21.42 5.01
C SER A 94 -14.44 -22.15 5.59
N ALA A 95 -15.37 -21.42 6.20
CA ALA A 95 -16.60 -21.98 6.74
C ALA A 95 -17.48 -22.62 5.65
N GLU A 96 -17.69 -21.93 4.53
CA GLU A 96 -18.43 -22.44 3.37
C GLU A 96 -17.78 -23.70 2.78
N SER A 97 -16.46 -23.68 2.62
CA SER A 97 -15.68 -24.82 2.12
C SER A 97 -15.80 -26.04 3.03
N ARG A 98 -15.80 -25.83 4.35
CA ARG A 98 -16.00 -26.91 5.33
C ARG A 98 -17.41 -27.46 5.28
N ALA A 99 -18.43 -26.60 5.22
CA ALA A 99 -19.82 -27.00 5.13
C ALA A 99 -20.12 -27.79 3.85
N ALA A 100 -19.53 -27.40 2.71
CA ALA A 100 -19.69 -28.11 1.44
C ALA A 100 -19.08 -29.53 1.46
N LYS A 101 -17.96 -29.71 2.16
CA LYS A 101 -17.30 -31.03 2.31
C LYS A 101 -18.06 -32.00 3.21
N GLN A 102 -18.79 -31.49 4.21
CA GLN A 102 -19.60 -32.33 5.12
C GLN A 102 -20.90 -32.83 4.48
N LYS A 103 -21.31 -32.27 3.33
CA LYS A 103 -22.49 -32.69 2.57
C LYS A 103 -22.19 -33.77 1.50
N LYS A 104 -20.92 -34.13 1.32
CA LYS A 104 -20.48 -35.25 0.48
C LYS A 104 -20.18 -36.45 1.37
#